data_AF-A0A927RAH5-F1
#
_entry.id   AF-A0A927RAH5-F1
#
_cell.length_a   1.000
_cell.length_b   1.000
_cell.length_c   1.000
_cell.angle_alpha   90.00
_cell.angle_beta   90.00
_cell.angle_gamma   90.00
#
_symmetry.space_group_name_H-M   'P 1'
#
loop_
_entity.id
_entity.type
_entity.pdbx_description
1 polymer ?
#
loop_
_entity_poly.entity_id
_entity_poly.type
_entity_poly.pdbx_seq_one_letter_code
_entity_poly.pdbx_strand_id
1 'polypeptide(L)'
;MLPDELTAPAESVPELQLGERAFEIVLARKMAAGKAETQWFARHGSRPITELPEHWAPEYRAVVEKRIAIIEQNRYLALIERPECKRRWATEGWDRMLDKALRDWLLDRCEARELWYAPDENGVPQPRPLSVAQLADELHRDPDYLAVADLYDSGKELSALLVELIEPEHVPYLAALRYSADGMEKRARWENVRDLQRQEDAAPDEPAKRKIRDQIPVPEKYKPADFRKNSYWSGRGKLDVPKERFISYPQAGRDNDPSLLIGWAGWDHREQAQALAVLIVLRDEQAGWSAEKLTPLLAGLREVMPWVKQWHGEFDSEIGDFPDTIYKRLPRRPAQHPRPYGERSSGVVPSLHSTRSTTSLIARSKDCNGPDNRKATSATACPGGNGQTSRPRIIL
;
A
#
# COMPACT_ATOMS: atom_id res chain seq x y z
N MET A 1 27.52 -5.15 43.38
CA MET A 1 28.10 -4.52 42.18
C MET A 1 29.35 -5.29 41.80
N LEU A 2 29.69 -5.37 40.51
CA LEU A 2 30.97 -5.93 40.11
C LEU A 2 32.08 -4.97 40.59
N PRO A 3 33.17 -5.46 41.19
CA PRO A 3 34.26 -4.62 41.67
C PRO A 3 35.11 -4.04 40.53
N ASP A 4 35.12 -4.69 39.37
CA ASP A 4 35.95 -4.31 38.23
C ASP A 4 35.19 -3.48 37.20
N GLU A 5 35.86 -2.46 36.67
CA GLU A 5 35.40 -1.72 35.50
C GLU A 5 35.56 -2.57 34.23
N LEU A 6 34.44 -2.82 33.54
CA LEU A 6 34.38 -3.66 32.33
C LEU A 6 34.06 -2.85 31.07
N THR A 7 34.23 -1.54 31.13
CA THR A 7 34.09 -0.60 30.02
C THR A 7 35.46 -0.25 29.47
N ALA A 8 35.60 -0.27 28.15
CA ALA A 8 36.77 0.25 27.47
C ALA A 8 36.49 1.71 27.05
N PRO A 9 37.50 2.60 27.05
CA PRO A 9 37.39 3.91 26.40
C PRO A 9 36.92 3.77 24.96
N ALA A 10 36.06 4.67 24.48
CA ALA A 10 35.46 4.55 23.13
C ALA A 10 36.53 4.49 22.04
N GLU A 11 37.53 5.37 22.13
CA GLU A 11 38.70 5.43 21.24
C GLU A 11 39.59 4.18 21.22
N SER A 12 39.52 3.29 22.23
CA SER A 12 40.30 2.04 22.21
C SER A 12 39.53 0.85 21.65
N VAL A 13 38.22 0.99 21.38
CA VAL A 13 37.40 -0.09 20.82
C VAL A 13 37.70 -0.24 19.32
N PRO A 14 38.25 -1.39 18.88
CA PRO A 14 38.53 -1.63 17.47
C PRO A 14 37.25 -1.96 16.70
N GLU A 15 37.33 -1.91 15.37
CA GLU A 15 36.30 -2.50 14.51
C GLU A 15 36.33 -4.03 14.69
N LEU A 16 35.25 -4.60 15.25
CA LEU A 16 35.18 -6.01 15.60
C LEU A 16 34.74 -6.87 14.43
N GLN A 17 35.44 -7.98 14.22
CA GLN A 17 35.01 -9.01 13.27
C GLN A 17 34.02 -10.00 13.91
N LEU A 18 33.30 -10.75 13.06
CA LEU A 18 32.37 -11.78 13.53
C LEU A 18 33.13 -12.91 14.25
N GLY A 19 32.79 -13.14 15.52
CA GLY A 19 33.42 -14.15 16.37
C GLY A 19 34.34 -13.57 17.45
N GLU A 20 34.62 -12.27 17.39
CA GLU A 20 35.56 -11.62 18.30
C GLU A 20 34.91 -11.07 19.58
N ARG A 21 33.58 -11.16 19.72
CA ARG A 21 32.93 -10.74 20.97
C ARG A 21 33.31 -11.69 22.10
N ALA A 22 33.46 -11.15 23.31
CA ALA A 22 33.89 -11.90 24.49
C ALA A 22 33.12 -13.23 24.70
N PHE A 23 31.79 -13.23 24.54
CA PHE A 23 30.99 -14.44 24.69
C PHE A 23 31.18 -15.45 23.56
N GLU A 24 31.46 -14.99 22.33
CA GLU A 24 31.78 -15.85 21.19
C GLU A 24 33.12 -16.55 21.43
N ILE A 25 34.09 -15.84 22.01
CA ILE A 25 35.37 -16.43 22.40
C ILE A 25 35.19 -17.48 23.51
N VAL A 26 34.38 -17.18 24.55
CA VAL A 26 34.05 -18.16 25.60
C VAL A 26 33.32 -19.37 25.03
N LEU A 27 32.38 -19.15 24.10
CA LEU A 27 31.63 -20.21 23.44
C LEU A 27 32.53 -21.09 22.57
N ALA A 28 33.42 -20.49 21.78
CA ALA A 28 34.40 -21.19 20.96
C ALA A 28 35.37 -22.01 21.82
N ARG A 29 35.86 -21.46 22.94
CA ARG A 29 36.68 -22.21 23.91
C ARG A 29 35.94 -23.42 24.49
N LYS A 30 34.66 -23.26 24.84
CA LYS A 30 33.83 -24.37 25.34
C LYS A 30 33.59 -25.44 24.26
N MET A 31 33.37 -25.04 23.01
CA MET A 31 33.27 -25.97 21.88
C MET A 31 34.57 -26.74 21.65
N ALA A 32 35.72 -26.05 21.62
CA ALA A 32 37.04 -26.67 21.45
C ALA A 32 37.36 -27.67 22.57
N ALA A 33 36.89 -27.39 23.79
CA ALA A 33 37.00 -28.29 24.94
C ALA A 33 35.94 -29.41 24.98
N GLY A 34 35.05 -29.53 23.97
CA GLY A 34 33.97 -30.51 23.93
C GLY A 34 32.86 -30.30 24.97
N LYS A 35 32.76 -29.11 25.57
CA LYS A 35 31.82 -28.76 26.65
C LYS A 35 30.56 -28.04 26.15
N ALA A 36 30.48 -27.71 24.87
CA ALA A 36 29.33 -27.08 24.25
C ALA A 36 29.19 -27.50 22.79
N GLU A 37 27.96 -27.66 22.34
CA GLU A 37 27.60 -27.85 20.93
C GLU A 37 26.67 -26.71 20.52
N THR A 38 26.93 -26.06 19.38
CA THR A 38 26.14 -24.91 18.94
C THR A 38 26.23 -24.71 17.42
N GLN A 39 25.14 -24.21 16.84
CA GLN A 39 25.10 -23.77 15.44
C GLN A 39 25.40 -22.28 15.27
N TRP A 40 25.73 -21.56 16.35
CA TRP A 40 25.92 -20.10 16.35
C TRP A 40 26.86 -19.64 15.22
N PHE A 41 28.06 -20.19 15.17
CA PHE A 41 29.09 -19.84 14.20
C PHE A 41 28.65 -20.12 12.76
N ALA A 42 28.14 -21.33 12.51
CA ALA A 42 27.66 -21.75 11.19
C ALA A 42 26.48 -20.89 10.70
N ARG A 43 25.51 -20.60 11.58
CA ARG A 43 24.31 -19.80 11.23
C ARG A 43 24.63 -18.34 10.95
N HIS A 44 25.68 -17.81 11.57
CA HIS A 44 26.04 -16.39 11.48
C HIS A 44 27.26 -16.11 10.61
N GLY A 45 27.83 -17.13 9.95
CA GLY A 45 29.07 -16.98 9.18
C GLY A 45 30.26 -16.49 10.02
N SER A 46 30.18 -16.66 11.34
CA SER A 46 31.20 -16.23 12.29
C SER A 46 32.26 -17.33 12.44
N ARG A 47 33.52 -16.94 12.65
CA ARG A 47 34.61 -17.90 12.88
C ARG A 47 34.71 -18.19 14.39
N PRO A 48 34.84 -19.47 14.80
CA PRO A 48 35.11 -19.80 16.19
C PRO A 48 36.54 -19.40 16.55
N ILE A 49 36.68 -18.28 17.27
CA ILE A 49 37.95 -17.72 17.70
C ILE A 49 38.17 -18.05 19.17
N THR A 50 39.25 -18.77 19.50
CA THR A 50 39.57 -19.17 20.88
C THR A 50 40.60 -18.26 21.56
N GLU A 51 41.40 -17.56 20.77
CA GLU A 51 42.46 -16.67 21.21
C GLU A 51 42.06 -15.21 21.03
N LEU A 52 42.63 -14.31 21.82
CA LEU A 52 42.31 -12.89 21.72
C LEU A 52 43.03 -12.29 20.51
N PRO A 53 42.33 -11.59 19.60
CA PRO A 53 42.95 -11.01 18.42
C PRO A 53 44.15 -10.12 18.72
N GLU A 54 45.20 -10.23 17.92
CA GLU A 54 46.45 -9.48 18.08
C GLU A 54 46.32 -8.01 17.68
N HIS A 55 45.39 -7.69 16.77
CA HIS A 55 45.18 -6.34 16.27
C HIS A 55 44.48 -5.41 17.26
N TRP A 56 43.99 -5.95 18.39
CA TRP A 56 43.34 -5.16 19.43
C TRP A 56 44.35 -4.32 20.21
N ALA A 57 43.97 -3.08 20.51
CA ALA A 57 44.74 -2.24 21.42
C ALA A 57 44.91 -2.93 22.79
N PRO A 58 46.08 -2.79 23.46
CA PRO A 58 46.32 -3.42 24.75
C PRO A 58 45.24 -3.13 25.79
N GLU A 59 44.68 -1.92 25.79
CA GLU A 59 43.63 -1.48 26.70
C GLU A 59 42.33 -2.26 26.47
N TYR A 60 41.91 -2.41 25.21
CA TYR A 60 40.70 -3.16 24.86
C TYR A 60 40.86 -4.66 25.15
N ARG A 61 42.03 -5.21 24.79
CA ARG A 61 42.36 -6.62 25.07
C ARG A 61 42.27 -6.92 26.57
N ALA A 62 42.83 -6.06 27.42
CA ALA A 62 42.76 -6.21 28.87
C ALA A 62 41.31 -6.18 29.40
N VAL A 63 40.44 -5.33 28.85
CA VAL A 63 39.01 -5.30 29.21
C VAL A 63 38.30 -6.59 28.78
N VAL A 64 38.56 -7.10 27.58
CA VAL A 64 37.96 -8.34 27.10
C VAL A 64 38.44 -9.55 27.91
N GLU A 65 39.72 -9.60 28.30
CA GLU A 65 40.27 -10.60 29.22
C GLU A 65 39.50 -10.63 30.55
N LYS A 66 39.31 -9.46 31.18
CA LYS A 66 38.52 -9.33 32.41
C LYS A 66 37.09 -9.79 32.21
N ARG A 67 36.44 -9.40 31.10
CA ARG A 67 35.08 -9.86 30.76
C ARG A 67 35.03 -11.38 30.66
N ILE A 68 35.93 -12.00 29.91
CA ILE A 68 35.99 -13.46 29.76
C ILE A 68 36.15 -14.15 31.12
N ALA A 69 37.10 -13.69 31.95
CA ALA A 69 37.34 -14.26 33.27
C ALA A 69 36.09 -14.19 34.17
N ILE A 70 35.39 -13.05 34.18
CA ILE A 70 34.16 -12.86 34.96
C ILE A 70 33.02 -13.74 34.43
N ILE A 71 32.91 -13.93 33.11
CA ILE A 71 31.91 -14.82 32.50
C ILE A 71 32.16 -16.27 32.93
N GLU A 72 33.42 -16.69 33.05
CA GLU A 72 33.78 -18.04 33.47
C GLU A 72 33.55 -18.28 34.97
N GLN A 73 33.74 -17.26 35.81
CA GLN A 73 33.64 -17.36 37.27
C GLN A 73 32.22 -17.10 37.81
N ASN A 74 31.44 -16.22 37.18
CA ASN A 74 30.14 -15.81 37.67
C ASN A 74 29.00 -16.49 36.89
N ARG A 75 28.35 -17.47 37.54
CA ARG A 75 27.22 -18.23 36.96
C ARG A 75 26.07 -17.36 36.45
N TYR A 76 25.76 -16.23 37.10
CA TYR A 76 24.66 -15.36 36.67
C TYR A 76 25.01 -14.61 35.38
N LEU A 77 26.24 -14.14 35.26
CA LEU A 77 26.72 -13.51 34.02
C LEU A 77 26.87 -14.54 32.90
N ALA A 78 27.35 -15.74 33.22
CA ALA A 78 27.41 -16.85 32.26
C ALA A 78 26.04 -17.20 31.65
N LEU A 79 24.93 -16.92 32.36
CA LEU A 79 23.57 -17.15 31.85
C LEU A 79 23.16 -16.11 30.81
N ILE A 80 23.45 -14.83 31.03
CA ILE A 80 23.11 -13.74 30.10
C ILE A 80 24.08 -13.63 28.92
N GLU A 81 25.27 -14.22 29.04
CA GLU A 81 26.27 -14.31 27.96
C GLU A 81 26.04 -15.50 27.04
N ARG A 82 24.94 -16.24 27.22
CA ARG A 82 24.57 -17.30 26.29
C ARG A 82 24.09 -16.73 24.96
N PRO A 83 24.27 -17.47 23.85
CA PRO A 83 23.81 -17.09 22.53
C PRO A 83 22.35 -16.63 22.45
N GLU A 84 21.45 -17.23 23.23
CA GLU A 84 20.01 -16.93 23.23
C GLU A 84 19.70 -15.53 23.75
N CYS A 85 20.57 -14.99 24.59
CA CYS A 85 20.46 -13.67 25.19
C CYS A 85 21.17 -12.58 24.37
N LYS A 86 21.81 -12.94 23.24
CA LYS A 86 22.57 -12.01 22.41
C LYS A 86 21.84 -11.65 21.13
N ARG A 87 21.91 -10.37 20.77
CA ARG A 87 21.48 -9.91 19.45
C ARG A 87 22.36 -10.58 18.39
N ARG A 88 21.67 -11.14 17.39
CA ARG A 88 22.29 -11.71 16.20
C ARG A 88 22.60 -10.55 15.26
N TRP A 89 23.87 -10.39 14.90
CA TRP A 89 24.28 -9.45 13.84
C TRP A 89 24.06 -10.08 12.45
N ALA A 90 22.96 -10.81 12.30
CA ALA A 90 22.61 -11.46 11.04
C ALA A 90 21.79 -10.47 10.21
N THR A 91 22.27 -10.20 9.00
CA THR A 91 21.50 -9.51 7.96
C THR A 91 21.13 -10.52 6.88
N GLU A 92 20.24 -10.14 5.95
CA GLU A 92 19.86 -11.00 4.83
C GLU A 92 20.93 -11.07 3.73
N GLY A 93 22.06 -10.36 3.91
CA GLY A 93 23.11 -10.16 2.92
C GLY A 93 22.93 -8.87 2.13
N TRP A 94 24.03 -8.22 1.75
CA TRP A 94 24.00 -6.94 1.02
C TRP A 94 23.19 -7.04 -0.27
N ASP A 95 23.41 -8.09 -1.07
CA ASP A 95 22.75 -8.25 -2.36
C ASP A 95 21.23 -8.34 -2.25
N ARG A 96 20.72 -9.07 -1.23
CA ARG A 96 19.26 -9.15 -0.99
C ARG A 96 18.69 -7.83 -0.48
N MET A 97 19.44 -7.12 0.37
CA MET A 97 19.03 -5.81 0.87
C MET A 97 19.00 -4.78 -0.27
N LEU A 98 19.98 -4.82 -1.17
CA LEU A 98 20.05 -3.98 -2.34
C LEU A 98 18.91 -4.28 -3.31
N ASP A 99 18.72 -5.55 -3.70
CA ASP A 99 17.62 -6.00 -4.57
C ASP A 99 16.26 -5.53 -4.04
N LYS A 100 16.00 -5.78 -2.76
CA LYS A 100 14.77 -5.34 -2.10
C LYS A 100 14.63 -3.82 -2.10
N ALA A 101 15.68 -3.07 -1.74
CA ALA A 101 15.63 -1.62 -1.68
C ALA A 101 15.38 -0.99 -3.06
N LEU A 102 16.01 -1.52 -4.11
CA LEU A 102 15.80 -1.07 -5.49
C LEU A 102 14.38 -1.40 -5.95
N ARG A 103 13.90 -2.63 -5.70
CA ARG A 103 12.52 -3.04 -6.00
C ARG A 103 11.50 -2.13 -5.32
N ASP A 104 11.63 -1.94 -4.00
CA ASP A 104 10.71 -1.12 -3.21
C ASP A 104 10.73 0.34 -3.68
N TRP A 105 11.91 0.89 -4.00
CA TRP A 105 12.04 2.25 -4.54
C TRP A 105 11.36 2.41 -5.92
N LEU A 106 11.57 1.47 -6.84
CA LEU A 106 10.93 1.49 -8.16
C LEU A 106 9.41 1.43 -8.03
N LEU A 107 8.95 0.53 -7.17
CA LEU A 107 7.55 0.42 -6.83
C LEU A 107 7.03 1.75 -6.23
N ASP A 108 7.73 2.38 -5.30
CA ASP A 108 7.31 3.65 -4.65
C ASP A 108 7.15 4.77 -5.67
N ARG A 109 8.04 4.83 -6.66
CA ARG A 109 7.91 5.80 -7.76
C ARG A 109 6.69 5.53 -8.65
N CYS A 110 6.30 4.27 -8.84
CA CYS A 110 5.07 3.92 -9.56
C CYS A 110 3.78 4.36 -8.83
N GLU A 111 3.83 4.64 -7.52
CA GLU A 111 2.68 5.14 -6.75
C GLU A 111 2.56 6.66 -6.74
N ALA A 112 3.46 7.38 -7.42
CA ALA A 112 3.47 8.83 -7.40
C ALA A 112 2.14 9.41 -7.93
N ARG A 113 1.53 10.31 -7.15
CA ARG A 113 0.16 10.80 -7.37
C ARG A 113 -0.02 11.37 -8.78
N GLU A 114 0.96 12.10 -9.29
CA GLU A 114 0.94 12.71 -10.62
C GLU A 114 0.71 11.72 -11.78
N LEU A 115 1.04 10.43 -11.59
CA LEU A 115 0.77 9.39 -12.59
C LEU A 115 -0.73 9.08 -12.67
N TRP A 116 -1.43 9.16 -11.55
CA TRP A 116 -2.77 8.60 -11.37
C TRP A 116 -3.90 9.63 -11.47
N TYR A 117 -3.58 10.88 -11.79
CA TYR A 117 -4.56 11.94 -12.02
C TYR A 117 -4.27 12.68 -13.33
N ALA A 118 -5.33 13.04 -14.06
CA ALA A 118 -5.26 13.95 -15.19
C ALA A 118 -6.32 15.04 -15.07
N PRO A 119 -6.03 16.28 -15.49
CA PRO A 119 -7.01 17.35 -15.49
C PRO A 119 -8.17 17.04 -16.44
N ASP A 120 -9.40 17.33 -16.01
CA ASP A 120 -10.55 17.39 -16.90
C ASP A 120 -10.58 18.70 -17.73
N GLU A 121 -11.65 18.91 -18.50
CA GLU A 121 -11.84 20.11 -19.33
C GLU A 121 -11.77 21.43 -18.54
N ASN A 122 -12.06 21.39 -17.24
CA ASN A 122 -12.02 22.53 -16.34
C ASN A 122 -10.70 22.62 -15.54
N GLY A 123 -9.76 21.71 -15.77
CA GLY A 123 -8.48 21.65 -15.07
C GLY A 123 -8.54 20.94 -13.71
N VAL A 124 -9.66 20.30 -13.36
CA VAL A 124 -9.79 19.59 -12.07
C VAL A 124 -9.14 18.20 -12.19
N PRO A 125 -8.23 17.80 -11.28
CA PRO A 125 -7.60 16.49 -11.33
C PRO A 125 -8.61 15.35 -11.13
N GLN A 126 -8.74 14.49 -12.13
CA GLN A 126 -9.59 13.30 -12.10
C GLN A 126 -8.73 12.02 -12.05
N PRO A 127 -9.16 10.99 -11.30
CA PRO A 127 -8.43 9.72 -11.26
C PRO A 127 -8.40 9.07 -12.64
N ARG A 128 -7.22 8.64 -13.08
CA ARG A 128 -7.02 7.97 -14.37
C ARG A 128 -6.35 6.60 -14.21
N PRO A 129 -6.93 5.52 -14.76
CA PRO A 129 -6.20 4.27 -14.92
C PRO A 129 -5.21 4.36 -16.10
N LEU A 130 -4.09 3.67 -16.00
CA LEU A 130 -3.06 3.55 -17.03
C LEU A 130 -2.83 2.08 -17.36
N SER A 131 -2.53 1.76 -18.61
CA SER A 131 -1.96 0.45 -18.92
C SER A 131 -0.50 0.38 -18.46
N VAL A 132 0.04 -0.82 -18.24
CA VAL A 132 1.46 -0.97 -17.86
C VAL A 132 2.38 -0.34 -18.92
N ALA A 133 2.03 -0.43 -20.21
CA ALA A 133 2.78 0.25 -21.27
C ALA A 133 2.70 1.78 -21.14
N GLN A 134 1.52 2.34 -20.87
CA GLN A 134 1.39 3.79 -20.65
C GLN A 134 2.15 4.26 -19.41
N LEU A 135 2.16 3.46 -18.34
CA LEU A 135 2.95 3.74 -17.14
C LEU A 135 4.45 3.72 -17.47
N ALA A 136 4.90 2.77 -18.30
CA ALA A 136 6.29 2.74 -18.78
C ALA A 136 6.64 4.02 -19.55
N ASP A 137 5.77 4.49 -20.45
CA ASP A 137 5.98 5.73 -21.21
C ASP A 137 6.09 6.97 -20.30
N GLU A 138 5.28 7.03 -19.24
CA GLU A 138 5.35 8.13 -18.26
C GLU A 138 6.67 8.08 -17.47
N LEU A 139 7.07 6.89 -17.00
CA LEU A 139 8.29 6.68 -16.22
C LEU A 139 9.57 6.76 -17.06
N HIS A 140 9.49 6.55 -18.38
CA HIS A 140 10.62 6.72 -19.29
C HIS A 140 11.14 8.17 -19.32
N ARG A 141 10.33 9.13 -18.86
CA ARG A 141 10.73 10.54 -18.74
C ARG A 141 11.49 10.85 -17.45
N ASP A 142 11.55 9.90 -16.52
CA ASP A 142 12.24 10.04 -15.24
C ASP A 142 13.65 9.40 -15.33
N PRO A 143 14.73 10.21 -15.40
CA PRO A 143 16.09 9.68 -15.53
C PRO A 143 16.54 8.90 -14.28
N ASP A 144 16.05 9.24 -13.10
CA ASP A 144 16.38 8.53 -11.87
C ASP A 144 15.71 7.14 -11.88
N TYR A 145 14.48 7.06 -12.38
CA TYR A 145 13.79 5.78 -12.56
C TYR A 145 14.56 4.85 -13.49
N LEU A 146 14.99 5.36 -14.64
CA LEU A 146 15.77 4.58 -15.60
C LEU A 146 17.11 4.10 -15.01
N ALA A 147 17.80 4.95 -14.27
CA ALA A 147 19.07 4.59 -13.62
C ALA A 147 18.88 3.49 -12.57
N VAL A 148 17.84 3.59 -11.72
CA VAL A 148 17.56 2.56 -10.71
C VAL A 148 17.06 1.27 -11.35
N ALA A 149 16.28 1.36 -12.44
CA ALA A 149 15.82 0.19 -13.19
C ALA A 149 17.00 -0.59 -13.81
N ASP A 150 17.99 0.10 -14.39
CA ASP A 150 19.20 -0.54 -14.93
C ASP A 150 20.10 -1.13 -13.83
N LEU A 151 20.13 -0.52 -12.63
CA LEU A 151 20.80 -1.11 -11.46
C LEU A 151 20.08 -2.37 -10.94
N TYR A 152 18.75 -2.41 -11.05
CA TYR A 152 17.94 -3.52 -10.58
C TYR A 152 17.96 -4.71 -11.54
N ASP A 153 17.79 -4.48 -12.84
CA ASP A 153 17.82 -5.52 -13.88
C ASP A 153 18.40 -4.94 -15.19
N SER A 154 19.73 -4.97 -15.30
CA SER A 154 20.47 -4.24 -16.33
C SER A 154 20.13 -4.69 -17.75
N GLY A 155 19.88 -3.72 -18.62
CA GLY A 155 19.54 -3.95 -20.02
C GLY A 155 18.13 -4.48 -20.29
N LYS A 156 17.29 -4.62 -19.25
CA LYS A 156 15.89 -5.03 -19.42
C LYS A 156 15.03 -3.90 -19.97
N GLU A 157 14.12 -4.25 -20.89
CA GLU A 157 13.14 -3.29 -21.40
C GLU A 157 12.16 -2.89 -20.28
N LEU A 158 11.88 -1.59 -20.17
CA LEU A 158 11.16 -1.00 -19.04
C LEU A 158 9.74 -1.55 -18.87
N SER A 159 9.01 -1.74 -19.98
CA SER A 159 7.65 -2.29 -19.95
C SER A 159 7.66 -3.73 -19.45
N ALA A 160 8.61 -4.56 -19.90
CA ALA A 160 8.80 -5.92 -19.41
C ALA A 160 9.16 -5.96 -17.92
N LEU A 161 10.06 -5.07 -17.46
CA LEU A 161 10.38 -4.93 -16.03
C LEU A 161 9.13 -4.55 -15.22
N LEU A 162 8.35 -3.57 -15.67
CA LEU A 162 7.14 -3.13 -14.97
C LEU A 162 6.07 -4.21 -14.90
N VAL A 163 5.90 -5.02 -15.95
CA VAL A 163 4.99 -6.18 -15.90
C VAL A 163 5.36 -7.13 -14.77
N GLU A 164 6.65 -7.43 -14.59
CA GLU A 164 7.12 -8.30 -13.51
C GLU A 164 7.03 -7.66 -12.13
N LEU A 165 7.34 -6.35 -12.02
CA LEU A 165 7.24 -5.62 -10.77
C LEU A 165 5.80 -5.54 -10.27
N ILE A 166 4.84 -5.29 -11.18
CA ILE A 166 3.43 -5.01 -10.85
C ILE A 166 2.61 -6.29 -10.62
N GLU A 167 2.89 -7.39 -11.31
CA GLU A 167 2.13 -8.66 -11.20
C GLU A 167 1.87 -9.12 -9.74
N PRO A 168 2.83 -9.08 -8.80
CA PRO A 168 2.57 -9.44 -7.40
C PRO A 168 1.92 -8.32 -6.58
N GLU A 169 1.92 -7.08 -7.06
CA GLU A 169 1.51 -5.87 -6.31
C GLU A 169 0.10 -5.39 -6.64
N HIS A 170 -0.60 -6.08 -7.56
CA HIS A 170 -1.95 -5.70 -7.97
C HIS A 170 -3.01 -6.73 -7.54
N VAL A 171 -4.22 -6.23 -7.29
CA VAL A 171 -5.39 -7.06 -7.01
C VAL A 171 -6.56 -6.62 -7.91
N PRO A 172 -7.30 -7.55 -8.57
CA PRO A 172 -8.41 -7.18 -9.44
C PRO A 172 -9.53 -6.41 -8.72
N TYR A 173 -10.07 -5.37 -9.35
CA TYR A 173 -11.18 -4.57 -8.83
C TYR A 173 -12.42 -5.42 -8.48
N LEU A 174 -12.78 -6.36 -9.36
CA LEU A 174 -13.98 -7.19 -9.24
C LEU A 174 -13.67 -8.45 -8.44
N ALA A 175 -14.42 -8.71 -7.38
CA ALA A 175 -14.22 -9.89 -6.53
C ALA A 175 -14.33 -11.23 -7.26
N ALA A 176 -15.21 -11.32 -8.27
CA ALA A 176 -15.31 -12.52 -9.10
C ALA A 176 -13.99 -12.84 -9.82
N LEU A 177 -13.11 -11.87 -10.03
CA LEU A 177 -11.76 -12.06 -10.58
C LEU A 177 -10.70 -12.32 -9.49
N ARG A 178 -11.02 -12.06 -8.21
CA ARG A 178 -10.12 -12.25 -7.07
C ARG A 178 -10.26 -13.61 -6.42
N TYR A 179 -11.50 -14.05 -6.17
CA TYR A 179 -11.79 -15.23 -5.35
C TYR A 179 -12.10 -16.49 -6.16
N SER A 180 -11.84 -17.64 -5.55
CA SER A 180 -12.40 -18.93 -5.95
C SER A 180 -13.89 -19.00 -5.58
N ALA A 181 -14.57 -20.12 -5.91
CA ALA A 181 -15.97 -20.33 -5.53
C ALA A 181 -16.16 -20.27 -4.00
N ASP A 182 -15.34 -21.02 -3.24
CA ASP A 182 -15.34 -21.00 -1.78
C ASP A 182 -15.05 -19.60 -1.21
N GLY A 183 -14.13 -18.87 -1.84
CA GLY A 183 -13.83 -17.49 -1.44
C GLY A 183 -15.01 -16.54 -1.66
N MET A 184 -15.80 -16.72 -2.71
CA MET A 184 -17.03 -15.95 -2.94
C MET A 184 -18.11 -16.25 -1.90
N GLU A 185 -18.25 -17.51 -1.45
CA GLU A 185 -19.16 -17.85 -0.35
C GLU A 185 -18.74 -17.17 0.95
N LYS A 186 -17.44 -17.19 1.27
CA LYS A 186 -16.89 -16.48 2.43
C LYS A 186 -17.12 -14.98 2.33
N ARG A 187 -16.91 -14.39 1.15
CA ARG A 187 -17.20 -12.97 0.92
C ARG A 187 -18.66 -12.64 1.21
N ALA A 188 -19.60 -13.44 0.73
CA ALA A 188 -21.02 -13.22 1.01
C ALA A 188 -21.33 -13.26 2.52
N ARG A 189 -20.70 -14.18 3.28
CA ARG A 189 -20.80 -14.21 4.76
C ARG A 189 -20.22 -12.95 5.40
N TRP A 190 -19.06 -12.49 4.93
CA TRP A 190 -18.42 -11.25 5.40
C TRP A 190 -19.27 -10.01 5.09
N GLU A 191 -19.90 -9.93 3.92
CA GLU A 191 -20.80 -8.84 3.55
C GLU A 191 -22.05 -8.81 4.44
N ASN A 192 -22.64 -9.97 4.74
CA ASN A 192 -23.75 -10.08 5.69
C ASN A 192 -23.33 -9.61 7.10
N VAL A 193 -22.17 -10.04 7.60
CA VAL A 193 -21.63 -9.57 8.88
C VAL A 193 -21.48 -8.04 8.90
N ARG A 194 -20.94 -7.44 7.83
CA ARG A 194 -20.83 -5.98 7.71
C ARG A 194 -22.19 -5.30 7.67
N ASP A 195 -23.18 -5.89 7.02
CA ASP A 195 -24.55 -5.36 7.00
C ASP A 195 -25.19 -5.36 8.39
N LEU A 196 -24.98 -6.42 9.17
CA LEU A 196 -25.45 -6.49 10.55
C LEU A 196 -24.73 -5.47 11.45
N GLN A 197 -23.42 -5.30 11.27
CA GLN A 197 -22.65 -4.27 11.99
C GLN A 197 -23.14 -2.86 11.65
N ARG A 198 -23.50 -2.60 10.39
CA ARG A 198 -24.11 -1.31 10.00
C ARG A 198 -25.47 -1.10 10.65
N GLN A 199 -26.27 -2.15 10.81
CA GLN A 199 -27.54 -2.09 11.53
C GLN A 199 -27.32 -1.84 13.03
N GLU A 200 -26.29 -2.46 13.63
CA GLU A 200 -25.86 -2.18 14.99
C GLU A 200 -25.49 -0.70 15.13
N ASP A 201 -24.60 -0.17 14.28
CA ASP A 201 -24.16 1.23 14.35
C ASP A 201 -25.32 2.22 14.24
N ALA A 202 -26.30 1.93 13.40
CA ALA A 202 -27.50 2.75 13.17
C ALA A 202 -28.59 2.62 14.24
N ALA A 203 -28.47 1.66 15.17
CA ALA A 203 -29.49 1.41 16.19
C ALA A 203 -29.58 2.58 17.20
N PRO A 204 -30.78 2.91 17.69
CA PRO A 204 -31.02 4.14 18.44
C PRO A 204 -30.45 4.13 19.86
N ASP A 205 -30.28 2.96 20.47
CA ASP A 205 -29.83 2.80 21.85
C ASP A 205 -29.02 1.51 22.07
N GLU A 206 -28.34 1.47 23.22
CA GLU A 206 -27.41 0.39 23.56
C GLU A 206 -28.06 -1.00 23.75
N PRO A 207 -29.30 -1.10 24.31
CA PRO A 207 -30.04 -2.36 24.28
C PRO A 207 -30.31 -2.88 22.87
N ALA A 208 -30.71 -2.03 21.92
CA ALA A 208 -30.92 -2.41 20.53
C ALA A 208 -29.61 -2.83 19.86
N LYS A 209 -28.51 -2.09 20.09
CA LYS A 209 -27.16 -2.45 19.62
C LYS A 209 -26.73 -3.83 20.11
N ARG A 210 -26.85 -4.08 21.41
CA ARG A 210 -26.52 -5.37 22.02
C ARG A 210 -27.29 -6.52 21.39
N LYS A 211 -28.60 -6.35 21.18
CA LYS A 211 -29.45 -7.38 20.57
C LYS A 211 -28.97 -7.76 19.16
N ILE A 212 -28.51 -6.79 18.38
CA ILE A 212 -27.96 -7.04 17.02
C ILE A 212 -26.59 -7.70 17.15
N ARG A 213 -25.68 -7.14 17.96
CA ARG A 213 -24.33 -7.65 18.18
C ARG A 213 -24.29 -9.13 18.56
N ASP A 214 -25.19 -9.54 19.46
CA ASP A 214 -25.26 -10.92 19.95
C ASP A 214 -25.68 -11.92 18.85
N GLN A 215 -26.24 -11.45 17.73
CA GLN A 215 -26.61 -12.26 16.57
C GLN A 215 -25.53 -12.28 15.47
N ILE A 216 -24.51 -11.44 15.55
CA ILE A 216 -23.47 -11.33 14.51
C ILE A 216 -22.52 -12.53 14.65
N PRO A 217 -22.46 -13.44 13.65
CA PRO A 217 -21.53 -14.54 13.70
C PRO A 217 -20.09 -14.04 13.50
N VAL A 218 -19.12 -14.72 14.12
CA VAL A 218 -17.71 -14.49 13.80
C VAL A 218 -17.44 -15.04 12.41
N PRO A 219 -17.06 -14.21 11.42
CA PRO A 219 -16.84 -14.69 10.06
C PRO A 219 -15.58 -15.55 9.98
N GLU A 220 -15.58 -16.52 9.06
CA GLU A 220 -14.43 -17.36 8.79
C GLU A 220 -13.26 -16.55 8.20
N LYS A 221 -12.04 -16.89 8.63
CA LYS A 221 -10.83 -16.32 8.04
C LYS A 221 -10.61 -16.88 6.64
N TYR A 222 -10.08 -16.02 5.77
CA TYR A 222 -9.61 -16.45 4.46
C TYR A 222 -8.31 -17.26 4.57
N LYS A 223 -8.06 -18.11 3.57
CA LYS A 223 -6.84 -18.91 3.33
C LYS A 223 -6.41 -18.76 1.87
N PRO A 224 -5.17 -19.16 1.50
CA PRO A 224 -4.69 -19.04 0.12
C PRO A 224 -5.63 -19.65 -0.95
N ALA A 225 -6.23 -20.80 -0.65
CA ALA A 225 -7.15 -21.50 -1.58
C ALA A 225 -8.48 -20.77 -1.87
N ASP A 226 -8.81 -19.73 -1.08
CA ASP A 226 -9.99 -18.90 -1.31
C ASP A 226 -9.75 -17.86 -2.43
N PHE A 227 -8.50 -17.68 -2.86
CA PHE A 227 -8.08 -16.72 -3.89
C PHE A 227 -7.68 -17.43 -5.18
N ARG A 228 -7.87 -16.76 -6.32
CA ARG A 228 -7.47 -17.31 -7.64
C ARG A 228 -5.95 -17.34 -7.85
N LYS A 229 -5.22 -16.39 -7.25
CA LYS A 229 -3.75 -16.32 -7.28
C LYS A 229 -3.21 -16.12 -5.87
N ASN A 230 -2.03 -16.69 -5.61
CA ASN A 230 -1.34 -16.48 -4.33
C ASN A 230 -0.89 -15.02 -4.14
N SER A 231 -0.58 -14.28 -5.22
CA SER A 231 -0.31 -12.84 -5.15
C SER A 231 -1.51 -12.06 -4.60
N TYR A 232 -2.73 -12.40 -5.01
CA TYR A 232 -3.94 -11.76 -4.48
C TYR A 232 -4.13 -12.05 -2.99
N TRP A 233 -3.84 -13.28 -2.56
CA TRP A 233 -3.81 -13.64 -1.15
C TRP A 233 -2.76 -12.83 -0.39
N SER A 234 -1.55 -12.69 -0.91
CA SER A 234 -0.49 -11.88 -0.27
C SER A 234 -0.92 -10.42 -0.09
N GLY A 235 -1.63 -9.86 -1.06
CA GLY A 235 -2.19 -8.50 -1.01
C GLY A 235 -3.42 -8.33 -0.12
N ARG A 236 -4.00 -9.39 0.45
CA ARG A 236 -5.28 -9.33 1.20
C ARG A 236 -5.26 -10.01 2.57
N GLY A 237 -4.66 -11.18 2.65
CA GLY A 237 -4.47 -11.95 3.87
C GLY A 237 -5.77 -12.46 4.52
N LYS A 238 -5.65 -12.91 5.77
CA LYS A 238 -6.70 -13.66 6.50
C LYS A 238 -8.02 -12.91 6.70
N LEU A 239 -7.98 -11.57 6.65
CA LEU A 239 -9.11 -10.67 6.89
C LEU A 239 -9.53 -9.91 5.63
N ASP A 240 -8.91 -10.23 4.48
CA ASP A 240 -9.17 -9.57 3.21
C ASP A 240 -8.99 -8.04 3.24
N VAL A 241 -8.00 -7.58 4.00
CA VAL A 241 -7.67 -6.15 4.13
C VAL A 241 -6.85 -5.76 2.90
N PRO A 242 -7.25 -4.75 2.10
CA PRO A 242 -6.46 -4.26 0.98
C PRO A 242 -5.05 -3.86 1.40
N LYS A 243 -4.03 -4.45 0.76
CA LYS A 243 -2.60 -4.14 0.94
C LYS A 243 -1.85 -4.09 -0.39
N GLU A 244 -2.54 -4.31 -1.49
CA GLU A 244 -2.02 -4.10 -2.83
C GLU A 244 -1.69 -2.62 -3.06
N ARG A 245 -0.79 -2.37 -4.01
CA ARG A 245 -0.37 -1.02 -4.43
C ARG A 245 -1.17 -0.57 -5.64
N PHE A 246 -1.64 -1.53 -6.44
CA PHE A 246 -2.42 -1.27 -7.66
C PHE A 246 -3.73 -2.06 -7.70
N ILE A 247 -4.75 -1.44 -8.29
CA ILE A 247 -6.00 -2.09 -8.64
C ILE A 247 -5.89 -2.51 -10.10
N SER A 248 -6.06 -3.78 -10.42
CA SER A 248 -6.08 -4.18 -11.83
C SER A 248 -7.48 -4.22 -12.40
N TYR A 249 -7.60 -3.92 -13.69
CA TYR A 249 -8.82 -4.02 -14.48
C TYR A 249 -8.59 -5.02 -15.64
N PRO A 250 -8.48 -6.33 -15.34
CA PRO A 250 -8.27 -7.33 -16.38
C PRO A 250 -9.34 -7.25 -17.46
N GLN A 251 -8.93 -7.39 -18.72
CA GLN A 251 -9.82 -7.34 -19.89
C GLN A 251 -10.54 -5.99 -20.12
N ALA A 252 -10.18 -4.95 -19.36
CA ALA A 252 -10.69 -3.59 -19.56
C ALA A 252 -9.75 -2.70 -20.39
N GLY A 253 -8.62 -3.26 -20.87
CA GLY A 253 -7.67 -2.58 -21.76
C GLY A 253 -8.28 -2.19 -23.11
N ARG A 254 -7.53 -1.43 -23.91
CA ARG A 254 -7.93 -1.13 -25.30
C ARG A 254 -7.61 -2.33 -26.18
N ASP A 255 -8.37 -2.56 -27.25
CA ASP A 255 -8.15 -3.74 -28.12
C ASP A 255 -6.77 -3.74 -28.81
N ASN A 256 -6.10 -2.59 -28.92
CA ASN A 256 -4.76 -2.44 -29.50
C ASN A 256 -3.62 -2.40 -28.48
N ASP A 257 -3.90 -2.51 -27.18
CA ASP A 257 -2.91 -2.53 -26.10
C ASP A 257 -3.13 -3.79 -25.23
N PRO A 258 -2.28 -4.81 -25.37
CA PRO A 258 -2.43 -6.05 -24.61
C PRO A 258 -1.98 -5.93 -23.16
N SER A 259 -1.35 -4.81 -22.77
CA SER A 259 -0.84 -4.63 -21.42
C SER A 259 -1.98 -4.42 -20.40
N LEU A 260 -1.74 -4.86 -19.16
CA LEU A 260 -2.75 -4.83 -18.11
C LEU A 260 -3.13 -3.38 -17.78
N LEU A 261 -4.44 -3.08 -17.80
CA LEU A 261 -4.94 -1.81 -17.28
C LEU A 261 -4.93 -1.86 -15.75
N ILE A 262 -4.32 -0.86 -15.13
CA ILE A 262 -4.19 -0.70 -13.69
C ILE A 262 -4.62 0.70 -13.24
N GLY A 263 -5.00 0.80 -11.99
CA GLY A 263 -5.21 2.05 -11.26
C GLY A 263 -4.48 2.01 -9.93
N TRP A 264 -4.51 3.13 -9.22
CA TRP A 264 -3.80 3.24 -7.94
C TRP A 264 -4.68 2.78 -6.78
N ALA A 265 -4.12 1.97 -5.89
CA ALA A 265 -4.83 1.53 -4.68
C ALA A 265 -4.99 2.67 -3.64
N GLY A 266 -4.25 3.77 -3.79
CA GLY A 266 -4.37 4.96 -2.94
C GLY A 266 -5.63 5.80 -3.18
N TRP A 267 -6.42 5.50 -4.21
CA TRP A 267 -7.71 6.16 -4.46
C TRP A 267 -8.74 5.84 -3.38
N ASP A 268 -9.50 6.86 -2.98
CA ASP A 268 -10.70 6.65 -2.16
C ASP A 268 -11.82 5.93 -2.94
N HIS A 269 -12.88 5.51 -2.26
CA HIS A 269 -13.96 4.74 -2.90
C HIS A 269 -14.72 5.55 -3.97
N ARG A 270 -14.82 6.87 -3.80
CA ARG A 270 -15.45 7.77 -4.79
C ARG A 270 -14.55 7.90 -6.02
N GLU A 271 -13.24 8.06 -5.84
CA GLU A 271 -12.27 8.12 -6.93
C GLU A 271 -12.21 6.80 -7.71
N GLN A 272 -12.27 5.65 -7.03
CA GLN A 272 -12.40 4.34 -7.68
C GLN A 272 -13.70 4.23 -8.49
N ALA A 273 -14.82 4.72 -7.95
CA ALA A 273 -16.10 4.74 -8.65
C ALA A 273 -16.06 5.66 -9.88
N GLN A 274 -15.44 6.84 -9.76
CA GLN A 274 -15.23 7.78 -10.84
C GLN A 274 -14.37 7.17 -11.97
N ALA A 275 -13.24 6.56 -11.62
CA ALA A 275 -12.36 5.90 -12.59
C ALA A 275 -13.10 4.78 -13.35
N LEU A 276 -13.90 3.97 -12.66
CA LEU A 276 -14.74 2.94 -13.28
C LEU A 276 -15.84 3.53 -14.17
N ALA A 277 -16.53 4.58 -13.72
CA ALA A 277 -17.60 5.22 -14.47
C ALA A 277 -17.08 5.83 -15.78
N VAL A 278 -15.97 6.57 -15.71
CA VAL A 278 -15.31 7.13 -16.89
C VAL A 278 -14.85 6.00 -17.82
N LEU A 279 -14.24 4.95 -17.28
CA LEU A 279 -13.82 3.80 -18.07
C LEU A 279 -15.00 3.14 -18.80
N ILE A 280 -16.16 2.98 -18.14
CA ILE A 280 -17.38 2.43 -18.76
C ILE A 280 -17.84 3.30 -19.92
N VAL A 281 -17.94 4.63 -19.72
CA VAL A 281 -18.37 5.57 -20.78
C VAL A 281 -17.41 5.52 -21.97
N LEU A 282 -16.09 5.54 -21.71
CA LEU A 282 -15.08 5.43 -22.77
C LEU A 282 -15.20 4.12 -23.56
N ARG A 283 -15.50 3.00 -22.89
CA ARG A 283 -15.65 1.70 -23.56
C ARG A 283 -16.98 1.58 -24.32
N ASP A 284 -18.07 2.13 -23.79
CA ASP A 284 -19.37 2.12 -24.45
C ASP A 284 -19.39 3.05 -25.67
N GLU A 285 -19.06 4.33 -25.48
CA GLU A 285 -19.25 5.36 -26.50
C GLU A 285 -18.13 5.38 -27.55
N GLN A 286 -16.86 5.24 -27.14
CA GLN A 286 -15.73 5.37 -28.06
C GLN A 286 -15.34 4.05 -28.70
N ALA A 287 -15.37 2.95 -27.92
CA ALA A 287 -14.97 1.63 -28.40
C ALA A 287 -16.15 0.76 -28.85
N GLY A 288 -17.40 1.18 -28.62
CA GLY A 288 -18.60 0.45 -29.05
C GLY A 288 -18.72 -0.93 -28.41
N TRP A 289 -18.27 -1.09 -27.16
CA TRP A 289 -18.25 -2.39 -26.50
C TRP A 289 -19.67 -2.97 -26.31
N SER A 290 -19.77 -4.29 -26.44
CA SER A 290 -21.01 -5.00 -26.17
C SER A 290 -21.37 -4.97 -24.68
N ALA A 291 -22.65 -5.20 -24.37
CA ALA A 291 -23.11 -5.31 -22.98
C ALA A 291 -22.36 -6.41 -22.20
N GLU A 292 -21.98 -7.51 -22.86
CA GLU A 292 -21.20 -8.59 -22.26
C GLU A 292 -19.81 -8.11 -21.83
N LYS A 293 -19.11 -7.35 -22.68
CA LYS A 293 -17.80 -6.76 -22.33
C LYS A 293 -17.90 -5.69 -21.24
N LEU A 294 -19.01 -4.95 -21.17
CA LEU A 294 -19.24 -3.92 -20.15
C LEU A 294 -19.70 -4.49 -18.79
N THR A 295 -20.25 -5.72 -18.78
CA THR A 295 -20.85 -6.33 -17.58
C THR A 295 -19.86 -6.40 -16.40
N PRO A 296 -18.60 -6.85 -16.55
CA PRO A 296 -17.65 -6.86 -15.44
C PRO A 296 -17.40 -5.47 -14.85
N LEU A 297 -17.29 -4.43 -15.69
CA LEU A 297 -17.05 -3.06 -15.24
C LEU A 297 -18.23 -2.51 -14.43
N LEU A 298 -19.45 -2.73 -14.94
CA LEU A 298 -20.68 -2.38 -14.23
C LEU A 298 -20.82 -3.14 -12.91
N ALA A 299 -20.43 -4.42 -12.88
CA ALA A 299 -20.42 -5.22 -11.65
C ALA A 299 -19.43 -4.67 -10.63
N GLY A 300 -18.21 -4.29 -11.04
CA GLY A 300 -17.23 -3.69 -10.14
C GLY A 300 -17.68 -2.32 -9.62
N LEU A 301 -18.30 -1.50 -10.47
CA LEU A 301 -18.90 -0.25 -10.04
C LEU A 301 -19.98 -0.52 -8.97
N ARG A 302 -20.84 -1.52 -9.18
CA ARG A 302 -21.84 -1.93 -8.18
C ARG A 302 -21.23 -2.36 -6.85
N GLU A 303 -20.06 -3.02 -6.87
CA GLU A 303 -19.37 -3.49 -5.66
C GLU A 303 -18.74 -2.34 -4.84
N VAL A 304 -18.35 -1.24 -5.48
CA VAL A 304 -17.80 -0.06 -4.76
C VAL A 304 -18.88 0.86 -4.20
N MET A 305 -20.06 0.92 -4.83
CA MET A 305 -21.15 1.84 -4.44
C MET A 305 -21.58 1.80 -2.96
N PRO A 306 -21.65 0.66 -2.26
CA PRO A 306 -22.00 0.64 -0.83
C PRO A 306 -21.04 1.48 0.03
N TRP A 307 -19.77 1.54 -0.34
CA TRP A 307 -18.74 2.33 0.34
C TRP A 307 -18.83 3.80 -0.02
N VAL A 308 -19.10 4.12 -1.30
CA VAL A 308 -19.39 5.49 -1.74
C VAL A 308 -20.57 6.05 -0.97
N LYS A 309 -21.67 5.29 -0.86
CA LYS A 309 -22.85 5.73 -0.09
C LYS A 309 -22.55 5.96 1.38
N GLN A 310 -21.70 5.11 1.97
CA GLN A 310 -21.40 5.17 3.41
C GLN A 310 -20.46 6.33 3.76
N TRP A 311 -19.45 6.61 2.93
CA TRP A 311 -18.38 7.55 3.26
C TRP A 311 -18.40 8.84 2.44
N HIS A 312 -19.08 8.84 1.30
CA HIS A 312 -19.13 9.93 0.32
C HIS A 312 -20.57 10.17 -0.17
N GLY A 313 -21.56 9.94 0.70
CA GLY A 313 -22.99 10.12 0.38
C GLY A 313 -23.49 11.56 0.52
N GLU A 314 -22.65 12.49 0.96
CA GLU A 314 -22.97 13.90 1.10
C GLU A 314 -22.77 14.66 -0.22
N PHE A 315 -23.33 15.87 -0.30
CA PHE A 315 -23.14 16.71 -1.48
C PHE A 315 -21.68 17.12 -1.60
N ASP A 316 -21.06 16.80 -2.74
CA ASP A 316 -19.69 17.19 -3.03
C ASP A 316 -19.70 18.47 -3.87
N SER A 317 -19.19 19.58 -3.32
CA SER A 317 -19.16 20.87 -4.03
C SER A 317 -18.18 20.91 -5.19
N GLU A 318 -17.15 20.06 -5.19
CA GLU A 318 -16.17 19.98 -6.28
C GLU A 318 -16.77 19.27 -7.50
N ILE A 319 -17.66 18.29 -7.27
CA ILE A 319 -18.35 17.53 -8.32
C ILE A 319 -19.70 18.17 -8.68
N GLY A 320 -20.30 18.93 -7.74
CA GLY A 320 -21.60 19.57 -7.91
C GLY A 320 -22.80 18.61 -7.83
N ASP A 321 -22.61 17.39 -7.31
CA ASP A 321 -23.65 16.36 -7.16
C ASP A 321 -23.37 15.47 -5.92
N PHE A 322 -24.27 14.55 -5.62
CA PHE A 322 -24.08 13.50 -4.60
C PHE A 322 -23.40 12.28 -5.24
N PRO A 323 -22.18 11.90 -4.82
CA PRO A 323 -21.44 10.79 -5.43
C PRO A 323 -22.18 9.44 -5.45
N ASP A 324 -23.06 9.18 -4.48
CA ASP A 324 -23.84 7.94 -4.42
C ASP A 324 -25.01 7.88 -5.43
N THR A 325 -25.34 9.02 -6.07
CA THR A 325 -26.46 9.11 -7.02
C THR A 325 -26.03 9.36 -8.46
N ILE A 326 -24.88 10.02 -8.68
CA ILE A 326 -24.44 10.44 -10.02
C ILE A 326 -24.29 9.24 -10.98
N TYR A 327 -23.76 8.12 -10.48
CA TYR A 327 -23.52 6.92 -11.29
C TYR A 327 -24.78 6.05 -11.52
N LYS A 328 -25.89 6.33 -10.84
CA LYS A 328 -27.16 5.59 -11.06
C LYS A 328 -27.75 5.83 -12.46
N ARG A 329 -27.26 6.88 -13.15
CA ARG A 329 -27.71 7.33 -14.49
C ARG A 329 -26.90 6.73 -15.64
N LEU A 330 -25.83 5.98 -15.36
CA LEU A 330 -25.06 5.28 -16.40
C LEU A 330 -25.98 4.33 -17.20
N PRO A 331 -25.73 4.16 -18.50
CA PRO A 331 -26.67 3.52 -19.42
C PRO A 331 -27.07 2.13 -18.93
N ARG A 332 -28.32 2.03 -18.45
CA ARG A 332 -29.01 0.75 -18.32
C ARG A 332 -29.56 0.40 -19.70
N ARG A 333 -28.72 -0.04 -20.64
CA ARG A 333 -29.27 -0.58 -21.89
C ARG A 333 -30.07 -1.84 -21.54
N PRO A 334 -31.40 -1.88 -21.75
CA PRO A 334 -32.07 -3.16 -21.81
C PRO A 334 -31.43 -3.96 -22.96
N ALA A 335 -31.32 -5.28 -22.80
CA ALA A 335 -30.84 -6.18 -23.86
C ALA A 335 -31.76 -6.05 -25.09
N GLN A 336 -31.46 -5.13 -26.00
CA GLN A 336 -32.21 -4.95 -27.23
C GLN A 336 -31.55 -5.80 -28.31
N HIS A 337 -32.33 -6.73 -28.85
CA HIS A 337 -32.04 -7.46 -30.08
C HIS A 337 -31.59 -6.52 -31.21
N PRO A 338 -30.71 -6.98 -32.11
CA PRO A 338 -30.15 -6.13 -33.16
C PRO A 338 -31.24 -5.77 -34.17
N ARG A 339 -31.46 -4.45 -34.39
CA ARG A 339 -32.10 -3.96 -35.62
C ARG A 339 -31.02 -3.51 -36.61
N PRO A 340 -31.23 -3.72 -37.92
CA PRO A 340 -30.18 -3.54 -38.91
C PRO A 340 -29.98 -2.06 -39.28
N TYR A 341 -28.70 -1.75 -39.55
CA TYR A 341 -28.11 -0.67 -40.36
C TYR A 341 -28.99 0.50 -40.81
N GLY A 342 -28.58 1.72 -40.44
CA GLY A 342 -28.95 2.94 -41.15
C GLY A 342 -28.61 4.22 -40.37
N GLU A 343 -27.77 5.05 -40.98
CA GLU A 343 -27.53 6.48 -40.70
C GLU A 343 -26.55 6.88 -39.58
N ARG A 344 -25.39 7.40 -40.03
CA ARG A 344 -24.45 8.19 -39.22
C ARG A 344 -25.04 9.58 -39.03
N SER A 345 -25.19 9.99 -37.77
CA SER A 345 -25.36 11.39 -37.39
C SER A 345 -24.22 11.80 -36.48
N SER A 346 -23.45 12.78 -36.93
CA SER A 346 -22.48 13.57 -36.17
C SER A 346 -23.12 14.09 -34.88
N GLY A 347 -22.58 13.70 -33.72
CA GLY A 347 -23.12 14.04 -32.40
C GLY A 347 -22.03 14.63 -31.50
N VAL A 348 -22.24 15.88 -31.12
CA VAL A 348 -21.49 16.68 -30.15
C VAL A 348 -21.54 16.04 -28.75
N VAL A 349 -20.41 16.10 -28.04
CA VAL A 349 -20.23 15.66 -26.65
C VAL A 349 -21.24 16.39 -25.74
N PRO A 350 -22.07 15.71 -24.94
CA PRO A 350 -22.81 16.37 -23.88
C PRO A 350 -21.94 16.45 -22.62
N SER A 351 -21.43 17.64 -22.32
CA SER A 351 -20.93 17.92 -20.97
C SER A 351 -22.08 17.81 -19.97
N LEU A 352 -21.86 17.15 -18.83
CA LEU A 352 -22.79 17.16 -17.70
C LEU A 352 -22.81 18.55 -17.05
N HIS A 353 -23.58 19.48 -17.61
CA HIS A 353 -23.79 20.80 -17.01
C HIS A 353 -24.94 20.77 -15.99
N SER A 354 -24.62 21.24 -14.80
CA SER A 354 -25.56 21.66 -13.76
C SER A 354 -26.41 22.83 -14.26
N THR A 355 -27.73 22.64 -14.36
CA THR A 355 -28.66 23.73 -14.61
C THR A 355 -28.90 24.51 -13.32
N ARG A 356 -28.41 25.75 -13.22
CA ARG A 356 -28.92 26.74 -12.26
C ARG A 356 -29.76 27.79 -12.98
N SER A 357 -31.05 27.77 -12.66
CA SER A 357 -32.00 28.82 -13.00
C SER A 357 -31.69 30.11 -12.25
N THR A 358 -31.80 31.21 -13.00
CA THR A 358 -31.87 32.59 -12.56
C THR A 358 -33.03 32.82 -11.58
N THR A 359 -32.77 33.49 -10.46
CA THR A 359 -33.77 34.35 -9.81
C THR A 359 -33.04 35.50 -9.12
N SER A 360 -33.31 36.73 -9.58
CA SER A 360 -32.91 37.95 -8.91
C SER A 360 -33.77 38.19 -7.67
N LEU A 361 -33.17 38.67 -6.59
CA LEU A 361 -33.87 39.55 -5.66
C LEU A 361 -32.89 40.50 -4.97
N ILE A 362 -33.25 41.77 -5.10
CA ILE A 362 -32.57 42.98 -4.66
C ILE A 362 -32.76 43.12 -3.14
N ALA A 363 -31.70 43.44 -2.40
CA ALA A 363 -31.80 44.23 -1.17
C ALA A 363 -30.49 44.98 -0.85
N ARG A 364 -30.69 46.27 -0.53
CA ARG A 364 -29.77 47.41 -0.43
C ARG A 364 -28.76 47.40 0.73
N SER A 365 -27.66 48.14 0.49
CA SER A 365 -26.85 48.96 1.43
C SER A 365 -26.03 48.22 2.49
N LYS A 366 -24.80 48.57 2.83
CA LYS A 366 -24.16 49.89 2.91
C LYS A 366 -22.66 49.83 2.60
N ASP A 367 -22.18 50.82 1.85
CA ASP A 367 -20.77 51.20 1.74
C ASP A 367 -20.20 51.68 3.08
N CYS A 368 -18.98 51.23 3.40
CA CYS A 368 -18.02 51.96 4.22
C CYS A 368 -16.63 51.75 3.61
N ASN A 369 -16.16 52.79 2.94
CA ASN A 369 -14.78 52.98 2.47
C ASN A 369 -13.79 53.04 3.66
N GLY A 370 -12.59 52.51 3.47
CA GLY A 370 -11.41 52.86 4.26
C GLY A 370 -10.17 52.03 3.85
N PRO A 371 -8.97 52.63 3.71
CA PRO A 371 -8.15 52.37 2.53
C PRO A 371 -6.95 51.44 2.75
N ASP A 372 -6.55 50.91 1.61
CA ASP A 372 -5.26 50.41 1.16
C ASP A 372 -4.04 50.95 1.93
N ASN A 373 -3.15 50.06 2.39
CA ASN A 373 -1.79 50.43 2.73
C ASN A 373 -0.77 49.33 2.35
N ARG A 374 0.27 49.81 1.66
CA ARG A 374 1.38 49.09 1.04
C ARG A 374 2.30 48.45 2.09
N LYS A 375 2.89 47.29 1.77
CA LYS A 375 4.34 47.10 1.49
C LYS A 375 4.80 45.66 1.73
N ALA A 376 5.67 45.23 0.84
CA ALA A 376 6.50 44.03 0.87
C ALA A 376 7.40 43.94 2.11
N THR A 377 7.69 42.72 2.58
CA THR A 377 9.06 42.15 2.65
C THR A 377 9.09 40.69 3.13
N SER A 378 9.92 39.92 2.41
CA SER A 378 10.69 38.71 2.73
C SER A 378 10.61 38.02 4.11
N ALA A 379 10.56 36.67 4.01
CA ALA A 379 11.28 35.66 4.78
C ALA A 379 10.98 35.50 6.28
N THR A 380 10.60 34.28 6.70
CA THR A 380 11.32 33.42 7.66
C THR A 380 10.56 32.10 7.83
N ALA A 381 11.31 31.01 7.89
CA ALA A 381 10.85 29.63 8.03
C ALA A 381 10.46 29.26 9.47
N CYS A 382 9.87 28.05 9.58
CA CYS A 382 9.62 27.21 10.78
C CYS A 382 8.23 27.37 11.45
N PRO A 383 7.76 26.37 12.23
CA PRO A 383 7.58 24.95 11.88
C PRO A 383 6.22 24.40 12.39
N GLY A 384 5.82 23.20 11.94
CA GLY A 384 4.98 22.30 12.74
C GLY A 384 3.46 22.50 12.65
N GLY A 385 2.81 21.56 11.95
CA GLY A 385 1.37 21.33 12.02
C GLY A 385 1.09 19.84 11.85
N ASN A 386 1.26 19.07 12.91
CA ASN A 386 0.79 17.69 13.00
C ASN A 386 -0.74 17.68 12.90
N GLY A 387 -1.26 17.52 11.68
CA GLY A 387 -2.64 17.11 11.46
C GLY A 387 -2.80 15.65 11.81
N GLN A 388 -2.97 15.34 13.10
CA GLN A 388 -3.53 14.06 13.54
C GLN A 388 -4.95 13.96 12.99
N THR A 389 -5.10 13.31 11.84
CA THR A 389 -6.38 12.73 11.45
C THR A 389 -6.67 11.60 12.43
N SER A 390 -7.64 11.83 13.31
CA SER A 390 -8.21 10.81 14.19
C SER A 390 -8.60 9.60 13.35
N ARG A 391 -7.79 8.54 13.43
CA ARG A 391 -8.16 7.20 12.96
C ARG A 391 -9.28 6.69 13.86
N PRO A 392 -10.50 6.42 13.37
CA PRO A 392 -11.46 5.67 14.16
C PRO A 392 -10.95 4.25 14.37
N ARG A 393 -11.12 3.76 15.61
CA ARG A 393 -10.89 2.37 16.01
C ARG A 393 -11.66 1.45 15.07
N ILE A 394 -10.94 0.77 14.17
CA ILE A 394 -11.35 -0.56 13.74
C ILE A 394 -10.98 -1.47 14.91
N ILE A 395 -11.97 -1.89 15.69
CA ILE A 395 -11.81 -3.02 16.60
C ILE A 395 -11.80 -4.26 15.71
N LEU A 396 -10.61 -4.81 15.47
CA LEU A 396 -10.40 -6.19 15.05
C LEU A 396 -10.05 -7.03 16.28
#